data_AF-A0AAE3XN31-F1
#
_entry.id   AF-A0AAE3XN31-F1
#
_cell.length_a   1.000
_cell.length_b   1.000
_cell.length_c   1.000
_cell.angle_alpha   90.00
_cell.angle_beta   90.00
_cell.angle_gamma   90.00
#
_symmetry.space_group_name_H-M   'P 1'
#
loop_
_entity.id
_entity.type
_entity.pdbx_description
1 polymer ?
#
loop_
_entity_poly.entity_id
_entity_poly.type
_entity_poly.pdbx_seq_one_letter_code
_entity_poly.pdbx_strand_id
1 'polypeptide(L)'
;MKVIHWTPKDNKSSILERGILLKDTWISCSMLTPFKGLNRWWLDYMFEDQECIGIIFELQESDFPLVHGHWMIDTTTEYDEEFEPISKQRNSLKDILEQNPQFVFQNKKELIRDYTQNIIWRIGNTIDNSSILGKDNIYWPDNKKIIASGRKLIKANSKKAKEKFIDNGDFMKFVFEDYEVLLFKNIEASRIERIVKPNSSFPYHDLQEKVKKSL
;
A
#
# COMPACT_ATOMS: atom_id res chain seq x y z
N MET A 1 10.19 3.34 -7.16
CA MET A 1 9.46 2.22 -6.55
C MET A 1 8.40 1.88 -7.57
N LYS A 2 8.27 0.62 -7.95
CA LYS A 2 7.30 0.25 -8.98
C LYS A 2 5.94 0.03 -8.33
N VAL A 3 4.91 0.51 -8.99
CA VAL A 3 3.51 0.32 -8.60
C VAL A 3 2.77 -0.37 -9.73
N ILE A 4 1.61 -0.93 -9.38
CA ILE A 4 0.70 -1.56 -10.32
C ILE A 4 -0.67 -0.91 -10.18
N HIS A 5 -1.22 -0.43 -11.30
CA HIS A 5 -2.60 0.01 -11.42
C HIS A 5 -3.41 -1.07 -12.13
N TRP A 6 -4.43 -1.61 -11.48
CA TRP A 6 -5.35 -2.56 -12.09
C TRP A 6 -6.50 -1.83 -12.77
N THR A 7 -6.82 -2.28 -13.99
CA THR A 7 -7.86 -1.65 -14.80
C THR A 7 -8.52 -2.68 -15.72
N PRO A 8 -9.79 -2.47 -16.12
CA PRO A 8 -10.42 -3.24 -17.19
C PRO A 8 -9.55 -3.34 -18.44
N LYS A 9 -9.46 -4.53 -19.03
CA LYS A 9 -8.64 -4.79 -20.23
C LYS A 9 -8.99 -3.88 -21.41
N ASP A 10 -10.25 -3.46 -21.53
CA ASP A 10 -10.70 -2.57 -22.60
C ASP A 10 -10.08 -1.17 -22.53
N ASN A 11 -9.60 -0.74 -21.36
CA ASN A 11 -8.89 0.53 -21.20
C ASN A 11 -7.46 0.50 -21.79
N LYS A 12 -6.95 -0.68 -22.17
CA LYS A 12 -5.56 -0.88 -22.63
C LYS A 12 -5.13 0.13 -23.68
N SER A 13 -5.91 0.25 -24.77
CA SER A 13 -5.52 1.09 -25.91
C SER A 13 -5.48 2.57 -25.51
N SER A 14 -6.49 3.04 -24.78
CA SER A 14 -6.53 4.42 -24.29
C SER A 14 -5.36 4.72 -23.35
N ILE A 15 -4.98 3.77 -22.49
CA ILE A 15 -3.89 3.94 -21.54
C ILE A 15 -2.53 3.98 -22.26
N LEU A 16 -2.33 3.13 -23.27
CA LEU A 16 -1.11 3.15 -24.07
C LEU A 16 -0.98 4.43 -24.93
N GLU A 17 -2.10 5.04 -25.33
CA GLU A 17 -2.10 6.28 -26.11
C GLU A 17 -1.94 7.53 -25.22
N ARG A 18 -2.67 7.59 -24.10
CA ARG A 18 -2.87 8.82 -23.32
C ARG A 18 -2.35 8.75 -21.89
N GLY A 19 -1.97 7.56 -21.44
CA GLY A 19 -1.60 7.30 -20.06
C GLY A 19 -2.80 7.00 -19.17
N ILE A 20 -2.55 6.92 -17.86
CA ILE A 20 -3.59 6.72 -16.85
C ILE A 20 -4.11 8.10 -16.45
N LEU A 21 -5.32 8.43 -16.90
CA LEU A 21 -5.97 9.69 -16.60
C LEU A 21 -6.76 9.59 -15.30
N LEU A 22 -6.63 10.60 -14.46
CA LEU A 22 -7.43 10.80 -13.27
C LEU A 22 -8.86 11.15 -13.71
N LYS A 23 -9.77 10.20 -13.48
CA LYS A 23 -11.19 10.35 -13.86
C LYS A 23 -11.99 11.12 -12.80
N ASP A 24 -11.69 10.87 -11.52
CA ASP A 24 -12.40 11.47 -10.38
C ASP A 24 -11.42 12.20 -9.44
N THR A 25 -10.99 11.54 -8.35
CA THR A 25 -10.22 12.15 -7.27
C THR A 25 -8.75 11.69 -7.27
N TRP A 26 -8.52 10.40 -7.52
CA TRP A 26 -7.20 9.79 -7.48
C TRP A 26 -7.15 8.48 -8.26
N ILE A 27 -5.93 8.09 -8.65
CA ILE A 27 -5.61 6.81 -9.28
C ILE A 27 -5.19 5.84 -8.18
N SER A 28 -5.93 4.74 -8.01
CA SER A 28 -5.56 3.66 -7.09
C SER A 28 -4.42 2.84 -7.68
N CYS A 29 -3.41 2.57 -6.86
CA CYS A 29 -2.32 1.68 -7.19
C CYS A 29 -2.02 0.79 -5.98
N SER A 30 -1.33 -0.32 -6.22
CA SER A 30 -0.65 -1.07 -5.17
C SER A 30 0.85 -0.98 -5.40
N MET A 31 1.65 -1.06 -4.33
CA MET A 31 3.07 -1.33 -4.53
C MET A 31 3.20 -2.68 -5.24
N LEU A 32 3.97 -2.70 -6.33
CA LEU A 32 4.30 -3.97 -6.94
C LEU A 32 5.15 -4.74 -5.92
N THR A 33 4.90 -6.02 -5.69
CA THR A 33 5.70 -6.86 -4.77
C THR A 33 6.10 -8.17 -5.44
N PRO A 34 7.05 -8.96 -4.89
CA PRO A 34 7.35 -10.29 -5.43
C PRO A 34 6.23 -11.30 -5.13
N PHE A 35 5.29 -10.94 -4.26
CA PHE A 35 4.30 -11.84 -3.70
C PHE A 35 3.02 -11.73 -4.49
N LYS A 36 2.81 -12.72 -5.37
CA LYS A 36 1.65 -12.78 -6.28
C LYS A 36 0.32 -12.57 -5.55
N GLY A 37 0.16 -13.14 -4.36
CA GLY A 37 -1.06 -13.01 -3.56
C GLY A 37 -1.37 -11.59 -3.10
N LEU A 38 -0.35 -10.78 -2.81
CA LEU A 38 -0.53 -9.39 -2.39
C LEU A 38 -0.89 -8.48 -3.57
N ASN A 39 -0.24 -8.68 -4.73
CA ASN A 39 -0.57 -7.91 -5.94
C ASN A 39 -1.97 -8.22 -6.49
N ARG A 40 -2.53 -9.40 -6.14
CA ARG A 40 -3.83 -9.87 -6.62
C ARG A 40 -4.98 -9.54 -5.66
N TRP A 41 -4.72 -9.29 -4.38
CA TRP A 41 -5.77 -9.03 -3.39
C TRP A 41 -6.79 -7.99 -3.88
N TRP A 42 -6.30 -6.89 -4.45
CA TRP A 42 -7.13 -5.83 -5.02
C TRP A 42 -7.98 -6.26 -6.22
N LEU A 43 -7.53 -7.22 -7.02
CA LEU A 43 -8.34 -7.78 -8.11
C LEU A 43 -9.48 -8.64 -7.59
N ASP A 44 -9.17 -9.48 -6.61
CA ASP A 44 -10.16 -10.38 -6.01
C ASP A 44 -11.18 -9.58 -5.16
N TYR A 45 -10.82 -8.40 -4.65
CA TYR A 45 -11.69 -7.52 -3.85
C TYR A 45 -12.52 -6.52 -4.69
N MET A 46 -11.98 -5.97 -5.78
CA MET A 46 -12.61 -4.83 -6.50
C MET A 46 -13.25 -5.18 -7.84
N PHE A 47 -12.92 -6.33 -8.45
CA PHE A 47 -13.23 -6.59 -9.86
C PHE A 47 -13.83 -7.98 -10.10
N GLU A 48 -14.70 -8.45 -9.20
CA GLU A 48 -15.45 -9.69 -9.38
C GLU A 48 -16.02 -9.76 -10.82
N ASP A 49 -15.66 -10.82 -11.55
CA ASP A 49 -16.07 -11.15 -12.93
C ASP A 49 -15.54 -10.31 -14.11
N GLN A 50 -14.66 -9.31 -13.91
CA GLN A 50 -14.10 -8.52 -15.01
C GLN A 50 -12.67 -8.94 -15.43
N GLU A 51 -12.40 -9.07 -16.74
CA GLU A 51 -11.03 -9.29 -17.23
C GLU A 51 -10.20 -8.00 -17.05
N CYS A 52 -9.31 -7.99 -16.05
CA CYS A 52 -8.42 -6.87 -15.77
C CYS A 52 -7.00 -7.10 -16.30
N ILE A 53 -6.28 -6.00 -16.51
CA ILE A 53 -4.85 -5.94 -16.76
C ILE A 53 -4.18 -5.03 -15.74
N GLY A 54 -2.91 -5.33 -15.44
CA GLY A 54 -2.09 -4.49 -14.58
C GLY A 54 -1.20 -3.60 -15.43
N ILE A 55 -1.13 -2.32 -15.08
CA ILE A 55 -0.25 -1.33 -15.69
C ILE A 55 0.86 -1.03 -14.70
N ILE A 56 2.11 -1.36 -15.06
CA ILE A 56 3.28 -1.16 -14.20
C ILE A 56 4.04 0.08 -14.65
N PHE A 57 4.39 0.93 -13.69
CA PHE A 57 5.24 2.10 -13.86
C PHE A 57 6.03 2.38 -12.58
N GLU A 58 7.10 3.17 -12.70
CA GLU A 58 7.87 3.66 -11.54
C GLU A 58 7.35 5.02 -11.04
N LEU A 59 7.17 5.12 -9.72
CA LEU A 59 6.97 6.38 -9.02
C LEU A 59 8.19 7.31 -9.19
N GLN A 60 7.90 8.53 -9.61
CA GLN A 60 8.82 9.65 -9.76
C GLN A 60 8.58 10.68 -8.66
N GLU A 61 9.54 11.56 -8.41
CA GLU A 61 9.38 12.62 -7.39
C GLU A 61 8.23 13.59 -7.74
N SER A 62 7.92 13.76 -9.03
CA SER A 62 6.79 14.55 -9.51
C SER A 62 5.41 13.98 -9.13
N ASP A 63 5.32 12.71 -8.75
CA ASP A 63 4.05 12.09 -8.33
C ASP A 63 3.66 12.50 -6.91
N PHE A 64 4.60 13.01 -6.12
CA PHE A 64 4.35 13.44 -4.76
C PHE A 64 3.69 14.85 -4.72
N PRO A 65 2.92 15.16 -3.67
CA PRO A 65 2.54 14.27 -2.56
C PRO A 65 1.58 13.15 -3.01
N LEU A 66 1.73 12.00 -2.36
CA LEU A 66 0.86 10.83 -2.57
C LEU A 66 0.37 10.31 -1.22
N VAL A 67 -0.67 9.48 -1.26
CA VAL A 67 -1.16 8.78 -0.07
C VAL A 67 -0.73 7.33 -0.12
N HIS A 68 -0.32 6.78 1.03
CA HIS A 68 -0.14 5.34 1.19
C HIS A 68 -0.64 4.90 2.56
N GLY A 69 -1.56 3.95 2.61
CA GLY A 69 -2.18 3.53 3.84
C GLY A 69 -3.32 2.55 3.61
N HIS A 70 -4.06 2.27 4.69
CA HIS A 70 -5.23 1.41 4.62
C HIS A 70 -6.29 1.99 3.69
N TRP A 71 -6.94 1.14 2.91
CA TRP A 71 -7.97 1.53 1.95
C TRP A 71 -9.12 2.33 2.55
N MET A 72 -9.41 2.18 3.84
CA MET A 72 -10.47 2.94 4.51
C MET A 72 -10.18 4.44 4.67
N ILE A 73 -8.97 4.93 4.40
CA ILE A 73 -8.64 6.36 4.50
C ILE A 73 -9.14 7.18 3.31
N ASP A 74 -9.45 6.49 2.21
CA ASP A 74 -9.72 7.09 0.90
C ASP A 74 -11.15 7.62 0.77
N THR A 75 -12.04 7.21 1.68
CA THR A 75 -13.48 7.44 1.58
C THR A 75 -14.08 7.78 2.92
N THR A 76 -14.96 8.77 2.92
CA THR A 76 -15.85 9.08 4.03
C THR A 76 -17.21 8.50 3.70
N THR A 77 -17.80 7.75 4.64
CA THR A 77 -19.16 7.21 4.50
C THR A 77 -20.03 7.86 5.57
N GLU A 78 -21.13 8.48 5.15
CA GLU A 78 -22.17 8.96 6.06
C GLU A 78 -23.18 7.84 6.28
N TYR A 79 -23.64 7.70 7.52
CA TYR A 79 -24.60 6.69 7.93
C TYR A 79 -25.84 7.37 8.51
N ASP A 80 -27.01 6.75 8.34
CA ASP A 80 -28.24 7.18 9.01
C ASP A 80 -28.29 6.70 10.48
N GLU A 81 -29.43 6.94 11.13
CA GLU A 81 -29.69 6.55 12.52
C GLU A 81 -29.71 5.02 12.72
N GLU A 82 -29.89 4.24 11.66
CA GLU A 82 -29.89 2.77 11.65
C GLU A 82 -28.50 2.19 11.28
N PHE A 83 -27.48 3.04 11.09
CA PHE A 83 -26.14 2.69 10.60
C PHE A 83 -26.12 2.15 9.16
N GLU A 84 -27.10 2.49 8.33
CA GLU A 84 -27.08 2.19 6.91
C GLU A 84 -26.33 3.30 6.13
N PRO A 85 -25.45 2.97 5.18
CA PRO A 85 -24.66 3.95 4.44
C PRO A 85 -25.55 4.76 3.49
N ILE A 86 -25.66 6.07 3.72
CA ILE A 86 -26.48 6.99 2.92
C ILE A 86 -25.67 7.76 1.88
N SER A 87 -24.38 7.96 2.11
CA SER A 87 -23.48 8.58 1.14
C SER A 87 -22.06 8.03 1.30
N LYS A 88 -21.33 7.93 0.18
CA LYS A 88 -19.91 7.58 0.16
C LYS A 88 -19.17 8.55 -0.75
N GLN A 89 -18.22 9.27 -0.19
CA GLN A 89 -17.42 10.26 -0.90
C GLN A 89 -15.94 9.88 -0.87
N ARG A 90 -15.26 9.99 -2.02
CA ARG A 90 -13.80 9.84 -2.09
C ARG A 90 -13.13 11.12 -1.60
N ASN A 91 -12.26 11.00 -0.61
CA ASN A 91 -11.52 12.10 -0.01
C ASN A 91 -10.47 12.64 -1.00
N SER A 92 -10.42 13.96 -1.14
CA SER A 92 -9.35 14.63 -1.87
C SER A 92 -8.04 14.57 -1.08
N LEU A 93 -6.92 14.90 -1.74
CA LEU A 93 -5.64 15.03 -1.05
C LEU A 93 -5.72 16.02 0.11
N LYS A 94 -6.47 17.12 -0.05
CA LYS A 94 -6.65 18.13 0.99
C LYS A 94 -7.38 17.53 2.20
N ASP A 95 -8.45 16.79 1.97
CA ASP A 95 -9.24 16.18 3.05
C ASP A 95 -8.40 15.16 3.83
N ILE A 96 -7.62 14.33 3.12
CA ILE A 96 -6.72 13.35 3.75
C ILE A 96 -5.59 14.05 4.52
N LEU A 97 -5.04 15.15 4.01
CA LEU A 97 -4.05 15.95 4.74
C LEU A 97 -4.60 16.52 6.04
N GLU A 98 -5.88 16.90 6.08
CA GLU A 98 -6.52 17.46 7.27
C GLU A 98 -6.87 16.38 8.30
N GLN A 99 -7.44 15.26 7.84
CA GLN A 99 -7.97 14.20 8.72
C GLN A 99 -6.91 13.15 9.09
N ASN A 100 -6.00 12.86 8.16
CA ASN A 100 -5.14 11.68 8.15
C ASN A 100 -3.71 11.98 7.63
N PRO A 101 -3.05 13.06 8.10
CA PRO A 101 -1.78 13.56 7.54
C PRO A 101 -0.64 12.53 7.58
N GLN A 102 -0.69 11.57 8.51
CA GLN A 102 0.33 10.52 8.67
C GLN A 102 0.42 9.58 7.46
N PHE A 103 -0.62 9.51 6.62
CA PHE A 103 -0.64 8.68 5.42
C PHE A 103 -0.26 9.45 4.15
N VAL A 104 0.08 10.74 4.27
CA VAL A 104 0.50 11.58 3.14
C VAL A 104 2.02 11.71 3.13
N PHE A 105 2.63 11.30 2.03
CA PHE A 105 4.09 11.32 1.87
C PHE A 105 4.48 12.40 0.87
N GLN A 106 5.55 13.14 1.19
CA GLN A 106 6.02 14.26 0.35
C GLN A 106 7.12 13.85 -0.61
N ASN A 107 7.74 12.69 -0.41
CA ASN A 107 8.81 12.18 -1.25
C ASN A 107 9.01 10.67 -1.05
N LYS A 108 9.78 10.08 -1.96
CA LYS A 108 10.09 8.64 -1.97
C LYS A 108 10.79 8.16 -0.71
N LYS A 109 11.61 9.01 -0.08
CA LYS A 109 12.37 8.65 1.13
C LYS A 109 11.45 8.47 2.33
N GLU A 110 10.48 9.35 2.51
CA GLU A 110 9.48 9.25 3.57
C GLU A 110 8.62 7.99 3.40
N LEU A 111 8.16 7.72 2.17
CA LEU A 111 7.39 6.53 1.85
C LEU A 111 8.16 5.23 2.16
N ILE A 112 9.43 5.13 1.76
CA ILE A 112 10.27 3.96 2.04
C ILE A 112 10.48 3.79 3.55
N ARG A 113 10.66 4.89 4.28
CA ARG A 113 10.84 4.85 5.73
C ARG A 113 9.59 4.30 6.42
N ASP A 114 8.41 4.76 6.03
CA ASP A 114 7.14 4.30 6.57
C ASP A 114 6.90 2.81 6.28
N TYR A 115 7.06 2.41 5.02
CA TYR A 115 6.98 1.01 4.60
C TYR A 115 7.89 0.09 5.44
N THR A 116 9.13 0.53 5.67
CA THR A 116 10.09 -0.21 6.50
C THR A 116 9.66 -0.27 7.95
N GLN A 117 9.14 0.82 8.51
CA GLN A 117 8.63 0.83 9.88
C GLN A 117 7.41 -0.08 10.04
N ASN A 118 6.49 -0.12 9.08
CA ASN A 118 5.32 -0.98 9.14
C ASN A 118 5.71 -2.47 9.17
N ILE A 119 6.67 -2.90 8.34
CA ILE A 119 7.22 -4.27 8.38
C ILE A 119 7.81 -4.57 9.76
N ILE A 120 8.64 -3.67 10.30
CA ILE A 120 9.25 -3.86 11.62
C ILE A 120 8.17 -3.95 12.71
N TRP A 121 7.17 -3.08 12.64
CA TRP A 121 6.06 -3.08 13.59
C TRP A 121 5.30 -4.41 13.53
N ARG A 122 4.93 -4.90 12.34
CA ARG A 122 4.25 -6.18 12.15
C ARG A 122 5.07 -7.35 12.67
N ILE A 123 6.38 -7.38 12.39
CA ILE A 123 7.29 -8.40 12.94
C ILE A 123 7.26 -8.35 14.47
N GLY A 124 7.38 -7.16 15.06
CA GLY A 124 7.28 -6.96 16.50
C GLY A 124 5.93 -7.44 17.06
N ASN A 125 4.84 -7.13 16.38
CA ASN A 125 3.49 -7.45 16.82
C ASN A 125 3.22 -8.96 16.81
N THR A 126 3.94 -9.74 15.99
CA THR A 126 3.87 -11.21 16.06
C THR A 126 4.44 -11.83 17.34
N ILE A 127 5.23 -11.07 18.12
CA ILE A 127 5.91 -11.55 19.33
C ILE A 127 5.67 -10.67 20.56
N ASP A 128 4.99 -9.54 20.40
CA ASP A 128 4.74 -8.56 21.45
C ASP A 128 3.36 -7.92 21.25
N ASN A 129 2.45 -8.22 22.18
CA ASN A 129 1.09 -7.71 22.22
C ASN A 129 0.92 -6.58 23.26
N SER A 130 2.02 -5.90 23.62
CA SER A 130 1.99 -4.80 24.59
C SER A 130 1.01 -3.70 24.19
N SER A 131 0.25 -3.23 25.16
CA SER A 131 -0.71 -2.14 25.01
C SER A 131 -0.58 -1.13 26.14
N ILE A 132 -1.04 0.09 25.88
CA ILE A 132 -1.13 1.21 26.80
C ILE A 132 -2.58 1.65 26.91
N LEU A 133 -3.01 2.01 28.12
CA LEU A 133 -4.35 2.56 28.32
C LEU A 133 -4.37 4.02 27.83
N GLY A 134 -5.22 4.30 26.85
CA GLY A 134 -5.47 5.64 26.33
C GLY A 134 -6.29 6.50 27.30
N LYS A 135 -6.35 7.80 27.03
CA LYS A 135 -7.14 8.76 27.82
C LYS A 135 -8.65 8.54 27.69
N ASP A 136 -9.06 7.85 26.63
CA ASP A 136 -10.40 7.39 26.30
C ASP A 136 -10.77 6.06 26.99
N ASN A 137 -9.91 5.54 27.88
CA ASN A 137 -10.03 4.20 28.49
C ASN A 137 -10.00 3.04 27.48
N ILE A 138 -9.46 3.27 26.28
CA ILE A 138 -9.27 2.24 25.26
C ILE A 138 -7.81 1.79 25.29
N TYR A 139 -7.57 0.48 25.24
CA TYR A 139 -6.20 -0.05 25.12
C TYR A 139 -5.70 0.09 23.69
N TRP A 140 -4.61 0.81 23.51
CA TRP A 140 -3.94 1.00 22.24
C TRP A 140 -2.61 0.24 22.20
N PRO A 141 -2.16 -0.27 21.05
CA PRO A 141 -0.86 -0.91 20.95
C PRO A 141 0.29 0.02 21.38
N ASP A 142 1.23 -0.48 22.20
CA ASP A 142 2.46 0.25 22.51
C ASP A 142 3.42 0.16 21.33
N ASN A 143 3.17 1.00 20.32
CA ASN A 143 3.91 0.99 19.06
C ASN A 143 5.43 1.09 19.26
N LYS A 144 5.89 1.86 20.26
CA LYS A 144 7.33 2.01 20.54
C LYS A 144 7.93 0.69 21.02
N LYS A 145 7.27 0.02 21.96
CA LYS A 145 7.74 -1.27 22.49
C LYS A 145 7.64 -2.38 21.45
N ILE A 146 6.55 -2.44 20.70
CA ILE A 146 6.35 -3.39 19.59
C ILE A 146 7.47 -3.23 18.56
N ILE A 147 7.75 -2.01 18.09
CA ILE A 147 8.84 -1.74 17.14
C ILE A 147 10.20 -2.15 17.73
N ALA A 148 10.46 -1.87 19.01
CA ALA A 148 11.71 -2.28 19.66
C ALA A 148 11.87 -3.81 19.68
N SER A 149 10.80 -4.55 19.98
CA SER A 149 10.76 -6.01 19.95
C SER A 149 11.04 -6.55 18.54
N GLY A 150 10.43 -5.96 17.51
CA GLY A 150 10.71 -6.30 16.11
C GLY A 150 12.17 -6.09 15.73
N ARG A 151 12.75 -4.93 16.07
CA ARG A 151 14.17 -4.63 15.83
C ARG A 151 15.09 -5.60 16.57
N LYS A 152 14.76 -5.97 17.82
CA LYS A 152 15.53 -6.93 18.61
C LYS A 152 15.55 -8.30 17.95
N LEU A 153 14.41 -8.78 17.45
CA LEU A 153 14.32 -10.06 16.75
C LEU A 153 15.16 -10.07 15.47
N ILE A 154 15.06 -9.03 14.66
CA ILE A 154 15.84 -8.88 13.42
C ILE A 154 17.34 -8.88 13.72
N LYS A 155 17.78 -8.16 14.76
CA LYS A 155 19.20 -8.10 15.16
C LYS A 155 19.71 -9.43 15.73
N ALA A 156 18.90 -10.13 16.52
CA ALA A 156 19.32 -11.36 17.18
C ALA A 156 19.56 -12.52 16.20
N ASN A 157 18.78 -12.60 15.11
CA ASN A 157 18.99 -13.59 14.06
C ASN A 157 18.46 -13.10 12.71
N SER A 158 19.24 -12.24 12.06
CA SER A 158 18.85 -11.56 10.82
C SER A 158 18.48 -12.51 9.69
N LYS A 159 19.23 -13.62 9.54
CA LYS A 159 18.94 -14.65 8.52
C LYS A 159 17.58 -15.29 8.74
N LYS A 160 17.31 -15.78 9.96
CA LYS A 160 16.03 -16.43 10.27
C LYS A 160 14.85 -15.45 10.23
N ALA A 161 15.05 -14.21 10.68
CA ALA A 161 14.03 -13.17 10.58
C ALA A 161 13.71 -12.85 9.11
N LYS A 162 14.72 -12.82 8.25
CA LYS A 162 14.54 -12.63 6.81
C LYS A 162 13.74 -13.76 6.17
N GLU A 163 14.14 -15.00 6.39
CA GLU A 163 13.44 -16.18 5.84
C GLU A 163 11.99 -16.28 6.34
N LYS A 164 11.76 -16.00 7.63
CA LYS A 164 10.45 -16.15 8.25
C LYS A 164 9.46 -15.05 7.87
N PHE A 165 9.93 -13.82 7.66
CA PHE A 165 9.07 -12.65 7.50
C PHE A 165 9.28 -11.93 6.17
N ILE A 166 10.51 -11.50 5.86
CA ILE A 166 10.77 -10.60 4.71
C ILE A 166 10.63 -11.35 3.39
N ASP A 167 11.09 -12.59 3.32
CA ASP A 167 11.01 -13.45 2.14
C ASP A 167 9.71 -14.29 2.13
N ASN A 168 8.91 -14.20 3.20
CA ASN A 168 7.65 -14.92 3.34
C ASN A 168 6.49 -14.13 2.73
N GLY A 169 5.95 -14.64 1.62
CA GLY A 169 4.87 -13.97 0.90
C GLY A 169 3.54 -13.90 1.63
N ASP A 170 3.22 -14.89 2.47
CA ASP A 170 1.99 -14.88 3.26
C ASP A 170 2.07 -13.82 4.36
N PHE A 171 3.24 -13.70 4.99
CA PHE A 171 3.47 -12.63 5.95
C PHE A 171 3.38 -11.26 5.30
N MET A 172 4.03 -11.07 4.14
CA MET A 172 4.01 -9.77 3.45
C MET A 172 2.63 -9.43 2.90
N LYS A 173 1.83 -10.44 2.51
CA LYS A 173 0.39 -10.26 2.24
C LYS A 173 -0.31 -9.73 3.49
N PHE A 174 -0.18 -10.39 4.63
CA PHE A 174 -0.76 -9.92 5.90
C PHE A 174 -0.32 -8.49 6.29
N VAL A 175 0.90 -8.07 5.95
CA VAL A 175 1.36 -6.69 6.24
C VAL A 175 0.63 -5.64 5.40
N PHE A 176 0.37 -5.92 4.13
CA PHE A 176 -0.01 -4.91 3.13
C PHE A 176 -1.30 -5.21 2.35
N GLU A 177 -2.03 -6.28 2.67
CA GLU A 177 -3.24 -6.65 1.92
C GLU A 177 -4.26 -5.52 1.88
N ASP A 178 -4.38 -4.75 2.96
CA ASP A 178 -5.28 -3.60 3.05
C ASP A 178 -4.66 -2.27 2.58
N TYR A 179 -3.41 -2.25 2.10
CA TYR A 179 -2.70 -1.02 1.76
C TYR A 179 -2.79 -0.67 0.27
N GLU A 180 -3.01 0.60 -0.01
CA GLU A 180 -2.98 1.18 -1.36
C GLU A 180 -2.09 2.41 -1.45
N VAL A 181 -1.75 2.78 -2.69
CA VAL A 181 -1.05 4.01 -3.05
C VAL A 181 -1.99 4.85 -3.90
N LEU A 182 -2.33 6.06 -3.44
CA LEU A 182 -3.20 6.99 -4.18
C LEU A 182 -2.39 8.10 -4.82
N LEU A 183 -2.53 8.24 -6.14
CA LEU A 183 -1.89 9.29 -6.92
C LEU A 183 -2.92 10.32 -7.36
N PHE A 184 -2.63 11.60 -7.13
CA PHE A 184 -3.54 12.72 -7.40
C PHE A 184 -3.20 13.47 -8.69
N LYS A 185 -2.48 12.80 -9.60
CA LYS A 185 -2.04 13.34 -10.89
C LYS A 185 -2.14 12.27 -11.97
N ASN A 186 -2.26 12.69 -13.22
CA ASN A 186 -2.21 11.79 -14.37
C ASN A 186 -0.84 11.11 -14.50
N ILE A 187 -0.82 9.91 -15.03
CA ILE A 187 0.41 9.18 -15.39
C ILE A 187 0.53 9.16 -16.90
N GLU A 188 1.58 9.77 -17.44
CA GLU A 188 1.81 9.82 -18.89
C GLU A 188 2.02 8.42 -19.50
N ALA A 189 1.58 8.24 -20.74
CA ALA A 189 1.76 6.99 -21.49
C ALA A 189 3.23 6.55 -21.58
N SER A 190 4.14 7.52 -21.74
CA SER A 190 5.60 7.33 -21.81
C SER A 190 6.19 6.64 -20.58
N ARG A 191 5.49 6.69 -19.44
CA ARG A 191 5.93 6.11 -18.16
C ARG A 191 5.50 4.66 -17.98
N ILE A 192 4.66 4.13 -18.86
CA ILE A 192 4.19 2.75 -18.76
C ILE A 192 5.33 1.82 -19.17
N GLU A 193 5.82 1.03 -18.22
CA GLU A 193 6.89 0.07 -18.48
C GLU A 193 6.36 -1.26 -19.01
N ARG A 194 5.22 -1.71 -18.48
CA ARG A 194 4.71 -3.05 -18.79
C ARG A 194 3.21 -3.16 -18.55
N ILE A 195 2.58 -3.99 -19.38
CA ILE A 195 1.21 -4.47 -19.17
C ILE A 195 1.25 -5.94 -18.81
N VAL A 196 0.51 -6.32 -17.79
CA VAL A 196 0.57 -7.66 -17.18
C VAL A 196 -0.81 -8.26 -17.01
N LYS A 197 -0.87 -9.59 -17.01
CA LYS A 197 -2.10 -10.32 -16.70
C LYS A 197 -2.19 -10.53 -15.18
N PRO A 198 -3.39 -10.71 -14.61
CA PRO A 198 -3.62 -11.00 -13.19
C PRO A 198 -2.71 -12.08 -12.60
N ASN A 199 -2.36 -13.09 -13.40
CA ASN A 199 -1.63 -14.26 -12.95
C ASN A 199 -0.12 -14.25 -13.22
N SER A 200 0.45 -13.15 -13.73
CA SER A 200 1.88 -13.05 -14.03
C SER A 200 2.74 -13.00 -12.75
N SER A 201 3.87 -13.72 -12.75
CA SER A 201 4.90 -13.59 -11.72
C SER A 201 5.81 -12.40 -12.00
N PHE A 202 6.25 -11.70 -10.94
CA PHE A 202 7.09 -10.50 -11.06
C PHE A 202 8.40 -10.66 -10.28
N PRO A 203 9.57 -10.60 -10.95
CA PRO A 203 10.84 -10.51 -10.26
C PRO A 203 10.96 -9.10 -9.65
N TYR A 204 11.05 -9.05 -8.32
CA TYR A 204 11.01 -7.81 -7.53
C TYR A 204 12.32 -7.57 -6.78
N HIS A 205 13.42 -7.55 -7.51
CA HIS A 205 14.75 -7.43 -6.90
C HIS A 205 14.98 -6.05 -6.26
N ASP A 206 14.51 -4.95 -6.84
CA ASP A 206 15.00 -3.61 -6.44
C ASP A 206 14.48 -3.07 -5.10
N LEU A 207 13.21 -3.28 -4.73
CA LEU A 207 12.72 -2.83 -3.40
C LEU A 207 13.07 -3.85 -2.31
N GLN A 208 13.08 -5.16 -2.61
CA GLN A 208 13.62 -6.15 -1.67
C GLN A 208 15.05 -5.80 -1.28
N GLU A 209 15.92 -5.49 -2.24
CA GLU A 209 17.30 -5.08 -1.93
C GLU A 209 17.36 -3.74 -1.19
N LYS A 210 16.48 -2.77 -1.46
CA LYS A 210 16.43 -1.50 -0.71
C LYS A 210 15.97 -1.67 0.74
N VAL A 211 14.96 -2.51 0.97
CA VAL A 211 14.51 -2.87 2.33
C VAL A 211 15.60 -3.66 3.05
N LYS A 212 16.23 -4.65 2.37
CA LYS A 212 17.37 -5.40 2.92
C LYS A 212 18.54 -4.50 3.32
N LYS A 213 18.81 -3.43 2.57
CA LYS A 213 19.87 -2.45 2.88
C LYS A 213 19.51 -1.48 4.02
N SER A 214 18.22 -1.35 4.36
CA SER A 214 17.72 -0.37 5.34
C SER A 214 17.35 -1.00 6.69
N LEU A 215 17.34 -2.34 6.77
CA LEU A 215 17.10 -3.14 7.97
C LEU A 215 18.42 -3.56 8.63
#